data_AF-A0A9D6QT61-F1
#
_entry.id   AF-A0A9D6QT61-F1
#
_cell.length_a   1.000
_cell.length_b   1.000
_cell.length_c   1.000
_cell.angle_alpha   90.00
_cell.angle_beta   90.00
_cell.angle_gamma   90.00
#
_symmetry.space_group_name_H-M   'P 1'
#
loop_
_entity.id
_entity.type
_entity.pdbx_description
1 polymer ?
#
loop_
_entity_poly.entity_id
_entity_poly.type
_entity_poly.pdbx_seq_one_letter_code
_entity_poly.pdbx_strand_id
1 'polypeptide(L)'
;MIHARFRYPTLIAVAIAATLLAAYEGARGIGHAYRHVFPDVSVLKTEYPVAVKKEGPRIIYKFQKKRPAHWVSLNQVSKQAVAAILMSEDSGFFQHHGYEPEAIKAAIEHNTKPGVKVKRGGSTITQQLVKNLFLSPEKTLTRKARELLLAVELERKFPKRKILETYINIAEWGPGVYGIDEASRRYFHKAPADLSARDAAVLAFMLPNPIKYQNSIRDGELSDFAQKRVETILERLWKTGHISDEEYSSADRGDELPSSL
;
A
#
# COMPACT_ATOMS: atom_id res chain seq x y z
N MET A 1 -25.89 32.30 63.92
CA MET A 1 -26.46 31.45 62.84
C MET A 1 -25.86 31.90 61.50
N ILE A 2 -24.76 31.31 61.05
CA ILE A 2 -24.11 31.67 59.78
C ILE A 2 -24.65 30.73 58.69
N HIS A 3 -25.52 31.24 57.81
CA HIS A 3 -26.00 30.49 56.65
C HIS A 3 -24.97 30.57 55.52
N ALA A 4 -24.19 29.50 55.34
CA ALA A 4 -23.32 29.34 54.19
C ALA A 4 -24.16 29.13 52.93
N ARG A 5 -24.45 30.22 52.19
CA ARG A 5 -25.00 30.13 50.83
C ARG A 5 -23.91 29.63 49.89
N PHE A 6 -23.72 28.32 49.82
CA PHE A 6 -22.98 27.72 48.71
C PHE A 6 -23.74 28.07 47.42
N ARG A 7 -23.11 28.88 46.58
CA ARG A 7 -23.68 29.35 45.31
C ARG A 7 -23.75 28.12 44.40
N TYR A 8 -24.94 27.53 44.25
CA TYR A 8 -25.28 26.48 43.27
C TYR A 8 -24.51 26.54 41.93
N PRO A 9 -24.33 27.72 41.28
CA PRO A 9 -23.52 27.79 40.05
C PRO A 9 -22.06 27.35 40.21
N THR A 10 -21.44 27.55 41.37
CA THR A 10 -20.06 27.13 41.64
C THR A 10 -19.94 25.61 41.73
N LEU A 11 -20.91 24.93 42.35
CA LEU A 11 -20.93 23.47 42.45
C LEU A 11 -21.14 22.81 41.08
N ILE A 12 -21.99 23.38 40.23
CA ILE A 12 -22.20 22.92 38.86
C ILE A 12 -20.92 23.10 38.02
N ALA A 13 -20.24 24.25 38.14
CA ALA A 13 -18.99 24.51 37.43
C ALA A 13 -17.87 23.54 37.84
N VAL A 14 -17.76 23.22 39.13
CA VAL A 14 -16.79 22.23 39.64
C VAL A 14 -17.10 20.83 39.11
N ALA A 15 -18.37 20.43 39.07
CA ALA A 15 -18.77 19.12 38.54
C ALA A 15 -18.44 19.00 37.03
N ILE A 16 -18.74 20.03 36.23
CA ILE A 16 -18.39 20.06 34.80
C ILE A 16 -16.87 19.99 34.61
N ALA A 17 -16.09 20.77 35.37
CA ALA A 17 -14.63 20.75 35.29
C ALA A 17 -14.06 19.37 35.65
N ALA A 18 -14.60 18.70 36.67
CA ALA A 18 -14.20 17.35 37.05
C ALA A 18 -14.53 16.32 35.95
N THR A 19 -15.70 16.41 35.30
CA THR A 19 -16.05 15.53 34.18
C THR A 19 -15.14 15.75 32.96
N LEU A 20 -14.85 17.01 32.61
CA LEU A 20 -13.93 17.33 31.52
C LEU A 20 -12.50 16.85 31.81
N LEU A 21 -12.03 16.99 33.06
CA LEU A 21 -10.72 16.50 33.48
C LEU A 21 -10.66 14.97 33.42
N ALA A 22 -11.68 14.26 33.91
CA ALA A 22 -11.74 12.80 33.82
C ALA A 22 -11.77 12.30 32.36
N ALA A 23 -12.53 12.98 31.47
CA ALA A 23 -12.52 12.68 30.05
C ALA A 23 -11.16 12.96 29.40
N TYR A 24 -10.49 14.05 29.78
CA TYR A 24 -9.15 14.39 29.32
C TYR A 24 -8.10 13.36 29.74
N GLU A 25 -8.08 12.97 31.02
CA GLU A 25 -7.15 11.95 31.53
C GLU A 25 -7.44 10.57 30.94
N GLY A 26 -8.72 10.22 30.74
CA GLY A 26 -9.12 9.01 30.03
C GLY A 26 -8.60 8.99 28.58
N ALA A 27 -8.79 10.09 27.84
CA ALA A 27 -8.27 10.24 26.49
C ALA A 27 -6.73 10.21 26.44
N ARG A 28 -6.05 10.83 27.41
CA ARG A 28 -4.59 10.75 27.58
C ARG A 28 -4.12 9.32 27.84
N GLY A 29 -4.79 8.60 28.73
CA GLY A 29 -4.49 7.20 29.05
C GLY A 29 -4.61 6.30 27.82
N ILE A 30 -5.70 6.44 27.05
CA ILE A 30 -5.90 5.75 25.77
C ILE A 30 -4.79 6.11 24.78
N GLY A 31 -4.46 7.40 24.63
CA GLY A 31 -3.39 7.85 23.75
C GLY A 31 -1.99 7.37 24.17
N HIS A 32 -1.75 7.19 25.46
CA HIS A 32 -0.51 6.62 25.99
C HIS A 32 -0.41 5.12 25.69
N ALA A 33 -1.47 4.36 25.95
CA ALA A 33 -1.55 2.94 25.62
C ALA A 33 -1.43 2.69 24.11
N TYR A 34 -2.08 3.52 23.28
CA TYR A 34 -1.99 3.44 21.83
C TYR A 34 -0.55 3.58 21.34
N ARG A 35 0.21 4.57 21.81
CA ARG A 35 1.62 4.80 21.42
C ARG A 35 2.58 3.70 21.86
N HIS A 36 2.24 2.92 22.88
CA HIS A 36 3.03 1.76 23.30
C HIS A 36 2.72 0.51 22.47
N VAL A 37 1.49 0.39 21.96
CA VAL A 37 1.04 -0.77 21.19
C VAL A 37 1.26 -0.58 19.68
N PHE A 38 1.16 0.66 19.20
CA PHE A 38 1.23 1.01 17.79
C PHE A 38 2.48 1.85 17.50
N PRO A 39 3.25 1.49 16.47
CA PRO A 39 4.38 2.29 16.03
C PRO A 39 3.91 3.63 15.47
N ASP A 40 4.74 4.67 15.60
CA ASP A 40 4.41 6.00 15.12
C ASP A 40 4.60 6.12 13.60
N VAL A 41 3.48 6.10 12.87
CA VAL A 41 3.48 6.30 11.41
C VAL A 41 3.92 7.71 11.00
N SER A 42 3.97 8.67 11.93
CA SER A 42 4.38 10.05 11.65
C SER A 42 5.85 10.16 11.26
N VAL A 43 6.66 9.13 11.50
CA VAL A 43 8.06 9.03 11.04
C VAL A 43 8.20 9.32 9.54
N LEU A 44 7.20 8.96 8.73
CA LEU A 44 7.16 9.19 7.28
C LEU A 44 7.04 10.67 6.88
N LYS A 45 6.84 11.59 7.84
CA LYS A 45 6.88 13.04 7.60
C LYS A 45 8.31 13.54 7.38
N THR A 46 9.28 12.91 8.03
CA THR A 46 10.66 13.39 8.08
C THR A 46 11.68 12.38 7.56
N GLU A 47 11.28 11.13 7.40
CA GLU A 47 12.19 10.04 7.05
C GLU A 47 11.65 9.17 5.93
N TYR A 48 12.57 8.54 5.22
CA TYR A 48 12.33 7.61 4.14
C TYR A 48 12.63 6.18 4.60
N PRO A 49 11.70 5.23 4.42
CA PRO A 49 11.99 3.82 4.62
C PRO A 49 12.86 3.28 3.49
N VAL A 50 13.91 2.54 3.84
CA VAL A 50 14.82 1.88 2.89
C VAL A 50 14.91 0.41 3.25
N ALA A 51 14.64 -0.47 2.28
CA ALA A 51 14.81 -1.90 2.48
C ALA A 51 16.31 -2.22 2.67
N VAL A 52 16.65 -2.89 3.77
CA VAL A 52 18.06 -3.21 4.11
C VAL A 52 18.34 -4.70 4.01
N LYS A 53 17.39 -5.53 4.46
CA LYS A 53 17.54 -6.99 4.50
C LYS A 53 16.17 -7.65 4.44
N LYS A 54 16.14 -8.86 3.89
CA LYS A 54 15.00 -9.78 3.99
C LYS A 54 15.30 -10.88 5.01
N GLU A 55 14.37 -11.11 5.93
CA GLU A 55 14.42 -12.15 6.95
C GLU A 55 13.17 -13.03 6.82
N GLY A 56 13.32 -14.15 6.09
CA GLY A 56 12.19 -15.00 5.70
C GLY A 56 11.15 -14.20 4.88
N PRO A 57 9.88 -14.12 5.32
CA PRO A 57 8.85 -13.35 4.63
C PRO A 57 8.86 -11.85 4.97
N ARG A 58 9.71 -11.39 5.90
CA ARG A 58 9.75 -9.99 6.35
C ARG A 58 10.85 -9.21 5.66
N ILE A 59 10.53 -8.00 5.20
CA ILE A 59 11.52 -7.02 4.76
C ILE A 59 11.79 -6.07 5.93
N ILE A 60 13.06 -5.86 6.26
CA ILE A 60 13.48 -4.92 7.29
C ILE A 60 13.77 -3.58 6.63
N TYR A 61 13.00 -2.57 7.06
CA TYR A 61 13.18 -1.19 6.63
C TYR A 61 13.95 -0.40 7.69
N LYS A 62 14.96 0.34 7.26
CA LYS A 62 15.60 1.38 8.05
C LYS A 62 15.03 2.73 7.63
N PHE A 63 14.63 3.53 8.60
CA PHE A 63 14.21 4.90 8.36
C PHE A 63 15.43 5.83 8.41
N GLN A 64 15.51 6.74 7.44
CA GLN A 64 16.58 7.72 7.35
C GLN A 64 16.07 9.06 6.83
N LYS A 65 16.65 10.16 7.33
CA LYS A 65 16.31 11.52 6.87
C LYS A 65 16.77 11.80 5.45
N LYS A 66 17.92 11.23 5.04
CA LYS A 66 18.46 11.42 3.70
C LYS A 66 17.62 10.66 2.68
N ARG A 67 17.12 11.35 1.67
CA ARG A 67 16.40 10.75 0.54
C ARG A 67 17.27 9.66 -0.12
N PRO A 68 16.77 8.43 -0.30
CA PRO A 68 17.48 7.36 -1.01
C PRO A 68 17.73 7.72 -2.48
N ALA A 69 18.81 7.22 -3.07
CA ALA A 69 19.20 7.56 -4.45
C ALA A 69 18.13 7.17 -5.48
N HIS A 70 17.56 5.98 -5.35
CA HIS A 70 16.52 5.44 -6.23
C HIS A 70 15.09 5.84 -5.81
N TRP A 71 14.93 6.73 -4.83
CA TRP A 71 13.61 7.22 -4.46
C TRP A 71 13.07 8.16 -5.55
N VAL A 72 12.01 7.76 -6.22
CA VAL A 72 11.34 8.55 -7.28
C VAL A 72 10.02 9.14 -6.78
N SER A 73 9.76 10.39 -7.12
CA SER A 73 8.43 10.98 -6.86
C SER A 73 7.42 10.52 -7.93
N LEU A 74 6.12 10.60 -7.62
CA LEU A 74 5.08 10.11 -8.55
C LEU A 74 5.08 10.73 -9.94
N ASN A 75 5.61 11.95 -10.09
CA ASN A 75 5.77 12.62 -11.39
C ASN A 75 6.96 12.11 -12.21
N GLN A 76 7.86 11.32 -11.62
CA GLN A 76 8.98 10.67 -12.30
C GLN A 76 8.64 9.25 -12.74
N VAL A 77 7.36 8.86 -12.62
CA VAL A 77 6.84 7.53 -12.97
C VAL A 77 5.81 7.71 -14.07
N SER A 78 5.81 6.83 -15.07
CA SER A 78 4.86 6.91 -16.17
C SER A 78 3.41 6.81 -15.65
N LYS A 79 2.50 7.54 -16.30
CA LYS A 79 1.08 7.55 -15.91
C LYS A 79 0.47 6.16 -16.04
N GLN A 80 0.91 5.41 -17.05
CA GLN A 80 0.53 4.04 -17.33
C GLN A 80 0.97 3.11 -16.19
N ALA A 81 2.19 3.27 -15.66
CA ALA A 81 2.67 2.50 -14.51
C ALA A 81 1.87 2.79 -13.24
N VAL A 82 1.61 4.06 -12.94
CA VAL A 82 0.76 4.43 -11.78
C VAL A 82 -0.64 3.84 -11.93
N ALA A 83 -1.25 3.96 -13.11
CA ALA A 83 -2.58 3.41 -13.36
C ALA A 83 -2.62 1.87 -13.28
N ALA A 84 -1.61 1.17 -13.82
CA ALA A 84 -1.51 -0.29 -13.78
C ALA A 84 -1.42 -0.81 -12.35
N ILE A 85 -0.58 -0.18 -11.51
CA ILE A 85 -0.42 -0.52 -10.10
C ILE A 85 -1.73 -0.36 -9.35
N LEU A 86 -2.39 0.78 -9.52
CA LEU A 86 -3.70 1.03 -8.90
C LEU A 86 -4.73 0.01 -9.36
N MET A 87 -4.84 -0.25 -10.66
CA MET A 87 -5.83 -1.18 -11.21
C MET A 87 -5.61 -2.64 -10.76
N SER A 88 -4.35 -3.03 -10.53
CA SER A 88 -3.98 -4.37 -10.08
C SER A 88 -4.15 -4.56 -8.57
N GLU A 89 -3.70 -3.58 -7.77
CA GLU A 89 -3.61 -3.71 -6.32
C GLU A 89 -4.81 -3.12 -5.57
N ASP A 90 -5.35 -1.99 -6.06
CA ASP A 90 -6.31 -1.16 -5.33
C ASP A 90 -6.97 -0.12 -6.25
N SER A 91 -7.94 -0.54 -7.07
CA SER A 91 -8.56 0.33 -8.08
C SER A 91 -9.39 1.47 -7.47
N GLY A 92 -9.81 1.30 -6.21
CA GLY A 92 -10.56 2.27 -5.41
C GLY A 92 -9.67 3.16 -4.53
N PHE A 93 -8.34 3.13 -4.72
CA PHE A 93 -7.39 3.74 -3.81
C PHE A 93 -7.69 5.21 -3.48
N PHE A 94 -8.13 6.02 -4.44
CA PHE A 94 -8.41 7.43 -4.21
C PHE A 94 -9.79 7.69 -3.60
N GLN A 95 -10.67 6.69 -3.57
CA GLN A 95 -12.06 6.79 -3.17
C GLN A 95 -12.28 6.36 -1.70
N HIS A 96 -11.47 5.44 -1.18
CA HIS A 96 -11.61 4.95 0.20
C HIS A 96 -10.59 5.55 1.17
N HIS A 97 -10.69 5.24 2.47
CA HIS A 97 -9.78 5.73 3.52
C HIS A 97 -9.04 4.59 4.24
N GLY A 98 -8.24 3.84 3.49
CA GLY A 98 -7.42 2.73 4.00
C GLY A 98 -8.08 1.35 4.04
N TYR A 99 -9.38 1.22 3.79
CA TYR A 99 -10.05 -0.09 3.65
C TYR A 99 -11.25 0.00 2.70
N GLU A 100 -11.58 -1.12 2.06
CA GLU A 100 -12.70 -1.22 1.11
C GLU A 100 -13.59 -2.42 1.48
N PRO A 101 -14.77 -2.18 2.08
CA PRO A 101 -15.68 -3.24 2.51
C PRO A 101 -16.11 -4.18 1.38
N GLU A 102 -16.35 -3.64 0.20
CA GLU A 102 -16.78 -4.37 -1.00
C GLU A 102 -15.68 -5.32 -1.48
N ALA A 103 -14.41 -4.87 -1.48
CA ALA A 103 -13.26 -5.72 -1.81
C ALA A 103 -13.07 -6.84 -0.78
N ILE A 104 -13.27 -6.55 0.52
CA ILE A 104 -13.22 -7.57 1.57
C ILE A 104 -14.32 -8.61 1.37
N LYS A 105 -15.56 -8.18 1.14
CA LYS A 105 -16.71 -9.06 0.88
C LYS A 105 -16.47 -9.94 -0.34
N ALA A 106 -16.06 -9.33 -1.46
CA ALA A 106 -15.75 -10.05 -2.70
C ALA A 106 -14.61 -11.06 -2.52
N ALA A 107 -13.59 -10.73 -1.73
CA ALA A 107 -12.50 -11.66 -1.40
C ALA A 107 -12.99 -12.84 -0.57
N ILE A 108 -13.85 -12.61 0.43
CA ILE A 108 -14.45 -13.68 1.24
C ILE A 108 -15.31 -14.59 0.36
N GLU A 109 -16.26 -14.04 -0.39
CA GLU A 109 -17.15 -14.79 -1.27
C GLU A 109 -16.39 -15.58 -2.34
N HIS A 110 -15.31 -15.02 -2.87
CA HIS A 110 -14.44 -15.72 -3.81
C HIS A 110 -13.71 -16.88 -3.12
N ASN A 111 -13.16 -16.67 -1.94
CA ASN A 111 -12.28 -17.64 -1.28
C ASN A 111 -13.03 -18.79 -0.58
N THR A 112 -14.33 -18.67 -0.36
CA THR A 112 -15.18 -19.73 0.22
C THR A 112 -15.79 -20.67 -0.80
N LYS A 113 -15.71 -20.35 -2.11
CA LYS A 113 -16.22 -21.23 -3.17
C LYS A 113 -15.40 -22.52 -3.27
N PRO A 114 -16.05 -23.69 -3.44
CA PRO A 114 -15.36 -24.96 -3.66
C PRO A 114 -14.42 -24.90 -4.89
N GLY A 115 -13.24 -25.52 -4.78
CA GLY A 115 -12.29 -25.66 -5.90
C GLY A 115 -11.39 -24.43 -6.17
N VAL A 116 -11.47 -23.38 -5.36
CA VAL A 116 -10.66 -22.16 -5.54
C VAL A 116 -9.19 -22.42 -5.20
N LYS A 117 -8.34 -22.49 -6.23
CA LYS A 117 -6.89 -22.67 -6.09
C LYS A 117 -6.12 -21.35 -5.90
N VAL A 118 -6.66 -20.24 -6.39
CA VAL A 118 -6.03 -18.91 -6.33
C VAL A 118 -6.90 -18.00 -5.46
N LYS A 119 -6.38 -17.57 -4.31
CA LYS A 119 -7.14 -16.69 -3.41
C LYS A 119 -7.11 -15.25 -3.91
N ARG A 120 -8.22 -14.54 -3.76
CA ARG A 120 -8.28 -13.08 -3.95
C ARG A 120 -7.93 -12.38 -2.64
N GLY A 121 -7.12 -11.32 -2.74
CA GLY A 121 -6.88 -10.39 -1.64
C GLY A 121 -7.97 -9.33 -1.57
N GLY A 122 -8.22 -8.80 -0.38
CA GLY A 122 -9.08 -7.63 -0.15
C GLY A 122 -8.37 -6.56 0.67
N SER A 123 -7.05 -6.43 0.49
CA SER A 123 -6.23 -5.45 1.22
C SER A 123 -5.85 -4.29 0.30
N THR A 124 -6.00 -3.07 0.81
CA THR A 124 -5.68 -1.83 0.10
C THR A 124 -4.17 -1.57 0.06
N ILE A 125 -3.71 -0.67 -0.82
CA ILE A 125 -2.31 -0.23 -0.86
C ILE A 125 -1.85 0.29 0.51
N THR A 126 -2.70 1.06 1.19
CA THR A 126 -2.41 1.60 2.53
C THR A 126 -2.22 0.49 3.57
N GLN A 127 -3.08 -0.53 3.55
CA GLN A 127 -2.93 -1.71 4.40
C GLN A 127 -1.64 -2.46 4.14
N GLN A 128 -1.29 -2.63 2.87
CA GLN A 128 -0.04 -3.29 2.47
C GLN A 128 1.19 -2.49 2.92
N LEU A 129 1.18 -1.17 2.75
CA LEU A 129 2.25 -0.28 3.18
C LEU A 129 2.48 -0.39 4.70
N VAL A 130 1.40 -0.33 5.48
CA VAL A 130 1.46 -0.48 6.94
C VAL A 130 2.00 -1.85 7.35
N LYS A 131 1.48 -2.91 6.74
CA LYS A 131 1.92 -4.28 6.99
C LYS A 131 3.42 -4.42 6.75
N ASN A 132 3.93 -3.84 5.67
CA ASN A 132 5.34 -3.95 5.28
C ASN A 132 6.26 -3.14 6.19
N LEU A 133 5.88 -1.92 6.57
CA LEU A 133 6.74 -1.02 7.34
C LEU A 133 6.72 -1.29 8.85
N PHE A 134 5.55 -1.62 9.39
CA PHE A 134 5.28 -1.45 10.83
C PHE A 134 4.91 -2.73 11.57
N LEU A 135 4.50 -3.79 10.85
CA LEU A 135 3.98 -5.01 11.48
C LEU A 135 4.89 -6.21 11.24
N SER A 136 4.74 -7.22 12.11
CA SER A 136 5.36 -8.54 11.90
C SER A 136 4.62 -9.30 10.81
N PRO A 137 5.26 -10.30 10.15
CA PRO A 137 4.63 -11.09 9.09
C PRO A 137 3.61 -12.14 9.59
N GLU A 138 3.32 -12.20 10.90
CA GLU A 138 2.46 -13.21 11.52
C GLU A 138 1.03 -13.20 11.00
N LYS A 139 0.47 -14.34 10.57
CA LYS A 139 -0.88 -14.36 9.99
C LYS A 139 -1.98 -14.54 11.04
N THR A 140 -2.16 -13.56 11.93
CA THR A 140 -3.21 -13.57 12.98
C THR A 140 -4.32 -12.53 12.72
N LEU A 141 -5.51 -12.77 13.26
CA LEU A 141 -6.62 -11.80 13.23
C LEU A 141 -6.26 -10.52 13.98
N THR A 142 -5.57 -10.64 15.11
CA THR A 142 -5.08 -9.50 15.88
C THR A 142 -4.12 -8.62 15.07
N ARG A 143 -3.18 -9.21 14.31
CA ARG A 143 -2.33 -8.45 13.40
C ARG A 143 -3.16 -7.77 12.31
N LYS A 144 -4.16 -8.44 11.72
CA LYS A 144 -5.01 -7.84 10.68
C LYS A 144 -5.85 -6.67 11.23
N ALA A 145 -6.32 -6.74 12.47
CA ALA A 145 -6.99 -5.62 13.13
C ALA A 145 -6.02 -4.44 13.36
N ARG A 146 -4.78 -4.71 13.79
CA ARG A 146 -3.75 -3.67 13.93
C ARG A 146 -3.42 -3.01 12.58
N GLU A 147 -3.35 -3.80 11.51
CA GLU A 147 -3.13 -3.30 10.14
C GLU A 147 -4.24 -2.33 9.71
N LEU A 148 -5.50 -2.66 9.97
CA LEU A 148 -6.63 -1.78 9.67
C LEU A 148 -6.54 -0.46 10.44
N LEU A 149 -6.29 -0.51 11.75
CA LEU A 149 -6.22 0.68 12.60
C LEU A 149 -5.07 1.61 12.18
N LEU A 150 -3.89 1.06 11.91
CA LEU A 150 -2.74 1.81 11.41
C LEU A 150 -2.96 2.36 10.00
N ALA A 151 -3.67 1.63 9.12
CA ALA A 151 -4.00 2.11 7.78
C ALA A 151 -4.91 3.35 7.86
N VAL A 152 -5.92 3.33 8.72
CA VAL A 152 -6.79 4.49 8.97
C VAL A 152 -5.98 5.65 9.57
N GLU A 153 -5.07 5.39 10.50
CA GLU A 153 -4.21 6.43 11.06
C GLU A 153 -3.29 7.05 9.99
N LEU A 154 -2.71 6.23 9.12
CA LEU A 154 -1.85 6.68 8.02
C LEU A 154 -2.62 7.59 7.05
N GLU A 155 -3.83 7.19 6.67
CA GLU A 155 -4.72 7.97 5.78
C GLU A 155 -5.15 9.32 6.37
N ARG A 156 -5.27 9.39 7.70
CA ARG A 156 -5.55 10.67 8.39
C ARG A 156 -4.36 11.61 8.42
N LYS A 157 -3.14 11.07 8.40
CA LYS A 157 -1.89 11.84 8.58
C LYS A 157 -1.23 12.22 7.26
N PHE A 158 -1.48 11.49 6.18
CA PHE A 158 -0.80 11.65 4.90
C PHE A 158 -1.77 11.71 3.73
N PRO A 159 -1.52 12.58 2.73
CA PRO A 159 -2.31 12.59 1.52
C PRO A 159 -2.09 11.30 0.71
N LYS A 160 -3.12 10.87 -0.02
CA LYS A 160 -3.09 9.67 -0.91
C LYS A 160 -1.85 9.59 -1.79
N ARG A 161 -1.44 10.73 -2.38
CA ARG A 161 -0.24 10.81 -3.21
C ARG A 161 1.03 10.43 -2.45
N LYS A 162 1.19 10.85 -1.19
CA LYS A 162 2.36 10.50 -0.38
C LYS A 162 2.36 9.02 0.00
N ILE A 163 1.18 8.45 0.31
CA ILE A 163 1.03 7.02 0.59
C ILE A 163 1.43 6.20 -0.64
N LEU A 164 0.89 6.52 -1.82
CA LEU A 164 1.20 5.82 -3.06
C LEU A 164 2.68 5.97 -3.45
N GLU A 165 3.24 7.18 -3.35
CA GLU A 165 4.67 7.40 -3.59
C GLU A 165 5.54 6.53 -2.66
N THR A 166 5.20 6.48 -1.36
CA THR A 166 5.94 5.65 -0.40
C THR A 166 5.81 4.18 -0.76
N TYR A 167 4.61 3.72 -1.11
CA TYR A 167 4.34 2.34 -1.50
C TYR A 167 5.19 1.90 -2.70
N ILE A 168 5.16 2.65 -3.80
CA ILE A 168 5.90 2.25 -5.02
C ILE A 168 7.42 2.25 -4.83
N ASN A 169 7.94 3.04 -3.89
CA ASN A 169 9.37 3.10 -3.59
C ASN A 169 9.84 2.00 -2.63
N ILE A 170 8.93 1.28 -1.96
CA ILE A 170 9.30 0.20 -1.05
C ILE A 170 8.80 -1.17 -1.47
N ALA A 171 7.83 -1.24 -2.37
CA ALA A 171 7.25 -2.50 -2.82
C ALA A 171 8.34 -3.45 -3.31
N GLU A 172 8.22 -4.73 -2.98
CA GLU A 172 9.09 -5.78 -3.51
C GLU A 172 8.54 -6.22 -4.87
N TRP A 173 9.40 -6.20 -5.89
CA TRP A 173 9.06 -6.59 -7.27
C TRP A 173 9.70 -7.92 -7.67
N GLY A 174 10.63 -8.41 -6.86
CA GLY A 174 11.33 -9.68 -7.02
C GLY A 174 12.36 -9.87 -5.91
N PRO A 175 13.07 -11.01 -5.85
CA PRO A 175 14.10 -11.25 -4.84
C PRO A 175 15.16 -10.15 -4.82
N GLY A 176 15.15 -9.32 -3.76
CA GLY A 176 16.11 -8.22 -3.61
C GLY A 176 15.83 -6.99 -4.49
N VAL A 177 14.69 -6.93 -5.19
CA VAL A 177 14.30 -5.79 -6.01
C VAL A 177 13.20 -5.03 -5.27
N TYR A 178 13.55 -3.87 -4.71
CA TYR A 178 12.64 -3.03 -3.94
C TYR A 178 12.57 -1.65 -4.58
N GLY A 179 11.36 -1.12 -4.73
CA GLY A 179 11.17 0.17 -5.37
C GLY A 179 11.02 0.06 -6.88
N ILE A 180 10.20 0.95 -7.43
CA ILE A 180 9.85 0.95 -8.85
C ILE A 180 11.02 1.37 -9.74
N ASP A 181 11.96 2.20 -9.28
CA ASP A 181 13.15 2.57 -10.06
C ASP A 181 14.07 1.38 -10.26
N GLU A 182 14.40 0.66 -9.19
CA GLU A 182 15.16 -0.58 -9.26
C GLU A 182 14.46 -1.62 -10.13
N ALA A 183 13.13 -1.78 -10.00
CA ALA A 183 12.37 -2.71 -10.83
C ALA A 183 12.39 -2.33 -12.32
N SER A 184 12.14 -1.06 -12.65
CA SER A 184 12.12 -0.59 -14.04
C SER A 184 13.46 -0.85 -14.74
N ARG A 185 14.56 -0.59 -14.04
CA ARG A 185 15.92 -0.83 -14.53
C ARG A 185 16.21 -2.33 -14.64
N ARG A 186 15.87 -3.11 -13.61
CA ARG A 186 16.14 -4.55 -13.55
C ARG A 186 15.40 -5.32 -14.64
N TYR A 187 14.15 -4.95 -14.92
CA TYR A 187 13.28 -5.69 -15.82
C TYR A 187 13.26 -5.15 -17.25
N PHE A 188 13.44 -3.84 -17.46
CA PHE A 188 13.25 -3.23 -18.78
C PHE A 188 14.43 -2.38 -19.23
N HIS A 189 15.45 -2.19 -18.39
CA HIS A 189 16.56 -1.26 -18.63
C HIS A 189 16.09 0.18 -18.88
N LYS A 190 14.96 0.57 -18.29
CA LYS A 190 14.30 1.87 -18.46
C LYS A 190 14.22 2.64 -17.14
N ALA A 191 14.13 3.97 -17.23
CA ALA A 191 13.70 4.76 -16.09
C ALA A 191 12.17 4.58 -15.87
N PRO A 192 11.63 4.75 -14.65
CA PRO A 192 10.20 4.62 -14.39
C PRO A 192 9.30 5.52 -15.24
N ALA A 193 9.82 6.67 -15.68
CA ALA A 193 9.12 7.60 -16.56
C ALA A 193 8.92 7.04 -17.99
N ASP A 194 9.78 6.13 -18.42
CA ASP A 194 9.83 5.59 -19.79
C ASP A 194 9.12 4.23 -19.92
N LEU A 195 8.51 3.74 -18.85
CA LEU A 195 7.76 2.48 -18.86
C LEU A 195 6.55 2.58 -19.79
N SER A 196 6.50 1.67 -20.77
CA SER A 196 5.35 1.50 -21.66
C SER A 196 4.13 0.95 -20.91
N ALA A 197 2.96 0.93 -21.56
CA ALA A 197 1.77 0.28 -21.01
C ALA A 197 2.01 -1.21 -20.74
N ARG A 198 2.76 -1.91 -21.62
CA ARG A 198 3.11 -3.33 -21.44
C ARG A 198 4.05 -3.52 -20.26
N ASP A 199 5.11 -2.70 -20.15
CA ASP A 199 6.07 -2.77 -19.04
C ASP A 199 5.36 -2.54 -17.69
N ALA A 200 4.49 -1.52 -17.65
CA ALA A 200 3.64 -1.20 -16.52
C ALA A 200 2.73 -2.36 -16.10
N ALA A 201 2.07 -3.01 -17.06
CA ALA A 201 1.20 -4.14 -16.81
C ALA A 201 1.96 -5.38 -16.31
N VAL A 202 3.17 -5.64 -16.84
CA VAL A 202 4.05 -6.71 -16.37
C VAL A 202 4.49 -6.47 -14.92
N LEU A 203 4.93 -5.25 -14.59
CA LEU A 203 5.25 -4.88 -13.21
C LEU A 203 4.05 -5.06 -12.28
N ALA A 204 2.90 -4.51 -12.65
CA ALA A 204 1.67 -4.59 -11.86
C ALA A 204 1.17 -6.02 -11.66
N PHE A 205 1.41 -6.92 -12.62
CA PHE A 205 1.14 -8.35 -12.48
C PHE A 205 2.00 -9.02 -11.41
N MET A 206 3.26 -8.59 -11.22
CA MET A 206 4.16 -9.21 -10.24
C MET A 206 3.83 -8.85 -8.79
N LEU A 207 3.34 -7.64 -8.53
CA LEU A 207 3.11 -7.09 -7.18
C LEU A 207 2.35 -7.98 -6.18
N PRO A 208 1.27 -8.69 -6.56
CA PRO A 208 0.52 -9.48 -5.58
C PRO A 208 1.35 -10.62 -4.97
N ASN A 209 2.35 -11.13 -5.69
CA ASN A 209 3.24 -12.19 -5.21
C ASN A 209 4.59 -12.16 -5.96
N PRO A 210 5.47 -11.19 -5.67
CA PRO A 210 6.65 -10.90 -6.49
C PRO A 210 7.60 -12.08 -6.59
N ILE A 211 7.83 -12.79 -5.47
CA ILE A 211 8.74 -13.95 -5.42
C ILE A 211 8.23 -15.11 -6.29
N LYS A 212 6.91 -15.32 -6.34
CA LYS A 212 6.32 -16.38 -7.15
C LYS A 212 6.18 -15.97 -8.60
N TYR A 213 5.67 -14.76 -8.86
CA TYR A 213 5.26 -14.31 -10.19
C TYR A 213 6.42 -13.85 -11.05
N GLN A 214 7.56 -13.45 -10.47
CA GLN A 214 8.77 -13.22 -11.27
C GLN A 214 9.21 -14.48 -12.05
N ASN A 215 9.01 -15.70 -11.50
CA ASN A 215 9.30 -16.95 -12.23
C ASN A 215 8.36 -17.20 -13.42
N SER A 216 7.33 -16.37 -13.58
CA SER A 216 6.45 -16.40 -14.77
C SER A 216 7.02 -15.57 -15.93
N ILE A 217 8.22 -15.00 -15.73
CA ILE A 217 9.07 -14.34 -16.70
C ILE A 217 10.36 -15.15 -16.79
N ARG A 218 10.71 -15.67 -17.97
CA ARG A 218 11.94 -16.43 -18.18
C ARG A 218 12.48 -16.17 -19.58
N ASP A 219 13.78 -15.88 -19.69
CA ASP A 219 14.45 -15.65 -20.97
C ASP A 219 13.79 -14.52 -21.79
N GLY A 220 13.23 -13.52 -21.11
CA GLY A 220 12.48 -12.43 -21.74
C GLY A 220 11.03 -12.76 -22.14
N GLU A 221 10.53 -13.96 -21.82
CA GLU A 221 9.19 -14.39 -22.20
C GLU A 221 8.25 -14.52 -20.99
N LEU A 222 6.99 -14.14 -21.19
CA LEU A 222 5.92 -14.37 -20.23
C LEU A 222 5.32 -15.76 -20.44
N SER A 223 5.18 -16.54 -19.36
CA SER A 223 4.33 -17.73 -19.39
C SER A 223 2.89 -17.39 -19.80
N ASP A 224 2.14 -18.34 -20.35
CA ASP A 224 0.72 -18.16 -20.72
C ASP A 224 -0.14 -17.59 -19.58
N PHE A 225 0.18 -17.97 -18.34
CA PHE A 225 -0.51 -17.45 -17.16
C PHE A 225 -0.24 -15.96 -16.96
N ALA A 226 1.02 -15.53 -17.05
CA ALA A 226 1.40 -14.13 -16.93
C ALA A 226 0.87 -13.30 -18.10
N GLN A 227 1.00 -13.80 -19.32
CA GLN A 227 0.52 -13.15 -20.54
C GLN A 227 -0.98 -12.82 -20.44
N LYS A 228 -1.82 -13.79 -20.08
CA LYS A 228 -3.27 -13.58 -19.88
C LYS A 228 -3.58 -12.53 -18.80
N ARG A 229 -2.77 -12.47 -17.75
CA ARG A 229 -2.96 -11.50 -16.66
C ARG A 229 -2.55 -10.10 -17.08
N VAL A 230 -1.45 -9.98 -17.81
CA VAL A 230 -0.97 -8.72 -18.40
C VAL A 230 -2.01 -8.17 -19.39
N GLU A 231 -2.55 -9.02 -20.27
CA GLU A 231 -3.65 -8.66 -21.19
C GLU A 231 -4.88 -8.15 -20.43
N THR A 232 -5.27 -8.83 -19.34
CA THR A 232 -6.40 -8.38 -18.51
C THR A 232 -6.14 -6.98 -17.90
N ILE A 233 -4.90 -6.68 -17.49
CA ILE A 233 -4.53 -5.36 -16.95
C ILE A 233 -4.58 -4.32 -18.08
N LEU A 234 -3.99 -4.61 -19.24
CA LEU A 234 -4.00 -3.72 -20.41
C LEU A 234 -5.43 -3.40 -20.87
N GLU A 235 -6.29 -4.41 -20.98
CA GLU A 235 -7.69 -4.24 -21.36
C GLU A 235 -8.43 -3.33 -20.38
N ARG A 236 -8.16 -3.47 -19.07
CA ARG A 236 -8.75 -2.59 -18.05
C ARG A 236 -8.24 -1.16 -18.17
N LEU A 237 -6.95 -0.95 -18.39
CA LEU A 237 -6.37 0.38 -18.58
C LEU A 237 -6.99 1.07 -19.80
N TRP A 238 -7.16 0.33 -20.90
CA TRP A 238 -7.78 0.84 -22.11
C TRP A 238 -9.26 1.21 -21.88
N LYS A 239 -10.07 0.28 -21.34
CA LYS A 239 -11.50 0.52 -21.07
C LYS A 239 -11.77 1.67 -20.10
N THR A 240 -10.79 2.02 -19.26
CA THR A 240 -10.88 3.13 -18.30
C THR A 240 -10.22 4.43 -18.81
N GLY A 241 -9.72 4.43 -20.04
CA GLY A 241 -9.14 5.62 -20.68
C GLY A 241 -7.75 6.00 -20.15
N HIS A 242 -7.04 5.07 -19.51
CA HIS A 242 -5.67 5.30 -19.03
C HIS A 242 -4.61 5.09 -20.11
N ILE A 243 -4.95 4.41 -21.21
CA ILE A 243 -4.11 4.25 -22.40
C ILE A 243 -4.95 4.44 -23.66
N SER A 244 -4.33 4.92 -24.75
CA SER A 244 -4.99 5.11 -26.04
C SER A 244 -5.18 3.80 -26.81
N ASP A 245 -5.97 3.85 -27.89
CA ASP A 245 -6.13 2.71 -28.81
C ASP A 245 -4.79 2.28 -29.42
N GLU A 246 -3.92 3.24 -29.75
CA GLU A 246 -2.58 2.99 -30.29
C GLU A 246 -1.69 2.31 -29.25
N GLU A 247 -1.67 2.80 -28.01
CA GLU A 247 -0.89 2.23 -26.91
C GLU A 247 -1.35 0.81 -26.57
N TYR A 248 -2.67 0.56 -26.57
CA TYR A 248 -3.23 -0.77 -26.37
C TYR A 248 -2.84 -1.71 -27.51
N SER A 249 -3.00 -1.27 -28.77
CA SER A 249 -2.67 -2.07 -29.95
C SER A 249 -1.17 -2.34 -30.09
N SER A 250 -0.29 -1.45 -29.61
CA SER A 250 1.15 -1.71 -29.55
C SER A 250 1.50 -2.67 -28.42
N ALA A 251 0.89 -2.51 -27.25
CA ALA A 251 1.15 -3.37 -26.09
C ALA A 251 0.70 -4.82 -26.31
N ASP A 252 -0.42 -5.02 -27.03
CA ASP A 252 -0.98 -6.34 -27.35
C ASP A 252 -0.11 -7.12 -28.35
N ARG A 253 0.50 -6.43 -29.33
CA ARG A 253 1.40 -7.03 -30.34
C ARG A 253 2.68 -7.62 -29.77
N GLY A 254 3.00 -7.32 -28.50
CA GLY A 254 4.05 -7.96 -27.75
C GLY A 254 5.46 -7.51 -28.14
N ASP A 255 5.97 -6.49 -27.46
CA ASP A 255 7.42 -6.30 -27.39
C ASP A 255 8.02 -7.42 -26.51
N GLU A 256 9.09 -8.06 -26.99
CA GLU A 256 9.88 -9.02 -26.21
C GLU A 256 10.49 -8.31 -24.99
N LEU A 257 10.43 -8.94 -23.81
CA LEU A 257 11.15 -8.41 -22.65
C LEU A 257 12.65 -8.63 -22.89
N PRO A 258 13.53 -7.82 -22.26
CA PRO A 258 14.97 -8.02 -22.40
C PRO A 258 15.36 -9.48 -22.07
N SER A 259 16.14 -10.11 -22.95
CA SER A 259 16.59 -11.51 -22.82
C SER A 259 17.49 -11.77 -21.61
N SER A 260 17.90 -10.73 -20.88
CA SER A 260 18.70 -10.81 -19.65
C SER A 260 17.89 -11.11 -18.38
N LEU A 261 16.62 -11.52 -18.52
CA LEU A 261 15.70 -11.81 -17.42
C LEU A 261 15.64 -13.30 -17.07
#